data_AF-A0A6B9GBG9-F1
#
_entry.id   AF-A0A6B9GBG9-F1
#
_cell.length_a   1.000
_cell.length_b   1.000
_cell.length_c   1.000
_cell.angle_alpha   90.00
_cell.angle_beta   90.00
_cell.angle_gamma   90.00
#
_symmetry.space_group_name_H-M   'P 1'
#
loop_
_entity.id
_entity.type
_entity.pdbx_description
1 polymer ?
#
loop_
_entity_poly.entity_id
_entity_poly.type
_entity_poly.pdbx_seq_one_letter_code
_entity_poly.pdbx_strand_id
1 'polypeptide(L)'
;MSNDTALDYVERALRLAHKRHHHIRDNVIGGETLEPMYNSIVQQLIFLHKIVTGQESDRAKLWKLTFGMYATKEFEATDPIFEDRLGDAFYIASQIRKGLKVKLPHEVDPDFNSKQDELKKLYPDDFDV
;
A
#
# COMPACT_ATOMS: atom_id res chain seq x y z
N MET A 1 2.90 4.56 20.82
CA MET A 1 3.83 4.21 19.73
C MET A 1 3.60 2.75 19.43
N SER A 2 2.93 2.45 18.33
CA SER A 2 2.81 1.07 17.87
C SER A 2 4.21 0.58 17.48
N ASN A 3 4.54 -0.67 17.82
CA ASN A 3 5.75 -1.34 17.36
C ASN A 3 5.56 -1.76 15.90
N ASP A 4 5.29 -0.78 15.02
CA ASP A 4 5.07 -1.05 13.60
C ASP A 4 6.34 -1.63 12.99
N THR A 5 6.16 -2.62 12.13
CA THR A 5 7.19 -3.28 11.33
C THR A 5 6.96 -3.00 9.86
N ALA A 6 7.94 -3.32 9.01
CA ALA A 6 7.75 -3.22 7.57
C ALA A 6 6.59 -4.09 7.07
N LEU A 7 6.31 -5.20 7.75
CA LEU A 7 5.18 -6.07 7.44
C LEU A 7 3.85 -5.37 7.69
N ASP A 8 3.71 -4.65 8.81
CA ASP A 8 2.45 -3.97 9.16
C ASP A 8 2.01 -2.96 8.10
N TYR A 9 2.96 -2.19 7.56
CA TYR A 9 2.67 -1.24 6.47
C TYR A 9 2.23 -1.95 5.18
N VAL A 10 2.90 -3.05 4.83
CA VAL A 10 2.54 -3.84 3.64
C VAL A 10 1.17 -4.51 3.82
N GLU A 11 0.88 -5.01 5.01
CA GLU A 11 -0.41 -5.62 5.32
C GLU A 11 -1.55 -4.61 5.31
N ARG A 12 -1.38 -3.42 5.90
CA ARG A 12 -2.38 -2.33 5.83
C ARG A 12 -2.73 -2.00 4.38
N ALA A 13 -1.71 -1.84 3.53
CA ALA A 13 -1.90 -1.60 2.11
C ALA A 13 -2.62 -2.76 1.42
N LEU A 14 -2.23 -4.01 1.72
CA LEU A 14 -2.82 -5.20 1.12
C LEU A 14 -4.28 -5.40 1.51
N ARG A 15 -4.63 -5.22 2.79
CA ARG A 15 -6.02 -5.35 3.27
C ARG A 15 -6.92 -4.28 2.65
N LEU A 16 -6.45 -3.03 2.57
CA LEU A 16 -7.20 -1.97 1.91
C LEU A 16 -7.31 -2.20 0.39
N ALA A 17 -6.25 -2.67 -0.26
CA ALA A 17 -6.29 -3.04 -1.68
C ALA A 17 -7.32 -4.14 -1.96
N HIS A 18 -7.40 -5.17 -1.11
CA HIS A 18 -8.44 -6.19 -1.20
C HIS A 18 -9.85 -5.61 -1.03
N LYS A 19 -10.07 -4.74 -0.04
CA LYS A 19 -11.35 -4.06 0.17
C LYS A 19 -11.77 -3.25 -1.06
N ARG A 20 -10.84 -2.47 -1.64
CA ARG A 20 -11.11 -1.68 -2.85
C ARG A 20 -11.33 -2.54 -4.08
N HIS A 21 -10.53 -3.58 -4.27
CA HIS A 21 -10.71 -4.53 -5.37
C HIS A 21 -12.09 -5.20 -5.33
N HIS A 22 -12.51 -5.69 -4.15
CA HIS A 22 -13.86 -6.24 -3.96
C HIS A 22 -14.94 -5.20 -4.28
N HIS A 23 -14.83 -3.98 -3.75
CA HIS A 23 -15.81 -2.92 -4.01
C HIS A 23 -15.93 -2.60 -5.51
N ILE A 24 -14.80 -2.45 -6.21
CA ILE A 24 -14.79 -2.16 -7.65
C ILE A 24 -15.41 -3.30 -8.46
N ARG A 25 -15.10 -4.55 -8.11
CA ARG A 25 -15.60 -5.72 -8.82
C ARG A 25 -17.11 -5.94 -8.61
N ASP A 26 -17.57 -5.79 -7.37
CA ASP A 26 -18.87 -6.31 -6.95
C ASP A 26 -19.92 -5.19 -6.70
N ASN A 27 -19.50 -3.93 -6.56
CA ASN A 27 -20.37 -2.83 -6.11
C ASN A 27 -20.34 -1.58 -7.01
N VAL A 28 -19.48 -1.51 -8.03
CA VAL A 28 -19.37 -0.34 -8.92
C VAL A 28 -19.86 -0.68 -10.32
N ILE A 29 -20.86 0.06 -10.80
CA ILE A 29 -21.34 -0.04 -12.19
C ILE A 29 -20.23 0.45 -13.13
N GLY A 30 -19.81 -0.38 -14.10
CA GLY A 30 -18.68 -0.09 -14.98
C GLY A 30 -17.31 -0.42 -14.36
N GLY A 31 -17.29 -1.01 -13.16
CA GLY A 31 -16.09 -1.37 -12.42
C GLY A 31 -15.20 -2.38 -13.14
N GLU A 32 -15.72 -3.15 -14.10
CA GLU A 32 -14.97 -4.10 -14.91
C GLU A 32 -13.80 -3.46 -15.69
N THR A 33 -13.90 -2.16 -16.00
CA THR A 33 -12.82 -1.42 -16.67
C THR A 33 -11.68 -1.06 -15.72
N LEU A 34 -11.97 -0.91 -14.42
CA LEU A 34 -11.02 -0.55 -13.38
C LEU A 34 -10.46 -1.79 -12.66
N GLU A 35 -11.23 -2.86 -12.57
CA GLU A 35 -10.90 -4.09 -11.84
C GLU A 35 -9.48 -4.62 -12.15
N PRO A 36 -9.00 -4.64 -13.42
CA PRO A 36 -7.66 -5.15 -13.72
C PRO A 36 -6.54 -4.35 -13.05
N MET A 37 -6.72 -3.03 -12.87
CA MET A 37 -5.77 -2.18 -12.16
C MET A 37 -5.75 -2.53 -10.67
N TYR A 38 -6.91 -2.64 -10.04
CA TYR A 38 -7.01 -2.99 -8.61
C TYR A 38 -6.47 -4.39 -8.33
N ASN A 39 -6.79 -5.37 -9.20
CA ASN A 39 -6.22 -6.71 -9.10
C ASN A 39 -4.68 -6.67 -9.26
N SER A 40 -4.15 -5.89 -10.21
CA SER A 40 -2.70 -5.71 -10.37
C SER A 40 -2.04 -5.17 -9.09
N ILE A 41 -2.65 -4.18 -8.44
CA ILE A 41 -2.16 -3.65 -7.15
C ILE A 41 -2.13 -4.76 -6.09
N VAL A 42 -3.22 -5.53 -5.95
CA VAL A 42 -3.31 -6.66 -5.02
C VAL A 42 -2.20 -7.68 -5.28
N GLN A 43 -2.00 -8.13 -6.52
CA GLN A 43 -0.96 -9.12 -6.84
C GLN A 43 0.45 -8.61 -6.54
N GLN A 44 0.71 -7.33 -6.79
CA GLN A 44 1.98 -6.70 -6.49
C GLN A 44 2.24 -6.59 -4.98
N LEU A 45 1.22 -6.27 -4.18
CA LEU A 45 1.32 -6.23 -2.73
C LEU A 45 1.47 -7.64 -2.11
N ILE A 46 0.81 -8.66 -2.66
CA ILE A 46 1.03 -10.06 -2.27
C ILE A 46 2.49 -10.47 -2.51
N PHE A 47 3.05 -10.08 -3.65
CA PHE A 47 4.47 -10.32 -3.94
C PHE A 47 5.38 -9.61 -2.92
N LEU A 48 5.12 -8.33 -2.63
CA LEU A 48 5.90 -7.60 -1.63
C LEU A 48 5.79 -8.23 -0.23
N HIS A 49 4.59 -8.66 0.18
CA HIS A 49 4.37 -9.38 1.42
C HIS A 49 5.24 -10.65 1.49
N LYS A 50 5.29 -11.43 0.41
CA LYS A 50 6.15 -12.63 0.33
C LYS A 50 7.64 -12.30 0.46
N ILE A 51 8.09 -11.19 -0.12
CA ILE A 51 9.47 -10.70 0.03
C ILE A 51 9.78 -10.34 1.50
N VAL A 52 8.87 -9.59 2.15
CA VAL A 52 9.07 -9.13 3.54
C VAL A 52 9.02 -10.28 4.54
N THR A 53 8.17 -11.28 4.30
CA THR A 53 8.06 -12.49 5.13
C THR A 53 9.11 -13.57 4.81
N GLY A 54 9.96 -13.35 3.80
CA GLY A 54 10.99 -14.31 3.38
C GLY A 54 10.48 -15.53 2.62
N GLN A 55 9.20 -15.55 2.22
CA GLN A 55 8.61 -16.59 1.39
C GLN A 55 9.02 -16.50 -0.09
N GLU A 56 9.48 -15.32 -0.51
CA GLU A 56 10.04 -15.06 -1.84
C GLU A 56 11.44 -14.47 -1.70
N SER A 57 12.38 -14.97 -2.49
CA SER A 57 13.78 -14.55 -2.48
C SER A 57 14.18 -13.88 -3.79
N ASP A 58 13.44 -14.10 -4.89
CA ASP A 58 13.67 -13.42 -6.16
C ASP A 58 13.19 -11.96 -6.09
N ARG A 59 14.16 -11.08 -5.85
CA ARG A 59 13.95 -9.63 -5.75
C ARG A 59 13.88 -8.94 -7.12
N ALA A 60 14.12 -9.64 -8.24
CA ALA A 60 14.16 -9.01 -9.57
C ALA A 60 12.82 -8.32 -9.90
N LYS A 61 11.70 -8.90 -9.48
CA LYS A 61 10.36 -8.33 -9.71
C LYS A 61 10.08 -7.06 -8.93
N LEU A 62 10.86 -6.71 -7.89
CA LEU A 62 10.70 -5.42 -7.19
C LEU A 62 10.91 -4.21 -8.10
N TRP A 63 11.74 -4.35 -9.15
CA TRP A 63 11.95 -3.31 -10.16
C TRP A 63 10.75 -3.10 -11.09
N LYS A 64 9.82 -4.05 -11.10
CA LYS A 64 8.62 -4.03 -11.94
C LYS A 64 7.36 -3.57 -11.20
N LEU A 65 7.48 -3.23 -9.91
CA LEU A 65 6.36 -2.73 -9.12
C LEU A 65 5.93 -1.34 -9.63
N THR A 66 4.66 -1.20 -9.93
CA THR A 66 4.02 0.02 -10.44
C THR A 66 2.97 0.60 -9.50
N PHE A 67 2.58 -0.10 -8.42
CA PHE A 67 1.51 0.38 -7.55
C PHE A 67 1.78 1.74 -6.87
N GLY A 68 3.05 2.10 -6.64
CA GLY A 68 3.42 3.44 -6.17
C GLY A 68 3.16 4.56 -7.19
N MET A 69 3.10 4.25 -8.49
CA MET A 69 2.68 5.21 -9.51
C MET A 69 1.16 5.41 -9.48
N TYR A 70 0.39 4.36 -9.22
CA TYR A 70 -1.07 4.47 -9.10
C TYR A 70 -1.46 5.29 -7.87
N ALA A 71 -0.74 5.15 -6.75
CA ALA A 71 -0.95 5.95 -5.54
C ALA A 71 -1.10 7.45 -5.87
N THR A 72 -0.09 8.03 -6.53
CA THR A 72 -0.08 9.47 -6.79
C THR A 72 -0.96 9.88 -7.97
N LYS A 73 -1.04 9.07 -9.04
CA LYS A 73 -1.77 9.48 -10.25
C LYS A 73 -3.27 9.26 -10.16
N GLU A 74 -3.70 8.22 -9.46
CA GLU A 74 -5.10 7.79 -9.47
C GLU A 74 -5.81 8.13 -8.15
N PHE A 75 -5.10 8.11 -7.01
CA PHE A 75 -5.73 8.09 -5.68
C PHE A 75 -5.48 9.33 -4.83
N GLU A 76 -4.46 10.16 -5.11
CA GLU A 76 -4.15 11.35 -4.30
C GLU A 76 -5.36 12.27 -4.06
N ALA A 77 -6.19 12.48 -5.09
CA ALA A 77 -7.38 13.34 -5.00
C ALA A 77 -8.67 12.58 -4.65
N THR A 78 -8.72 11.26 -4.87
CA THR A 78 -9.97 10.49 -4.87
C THR A 78 -10.08 9.50 -3.71
N ASP A 79 -8.96 8.96 -3.24
CA ASP A 79 -8.88 8.01 -2.13
C ASP A 79 -7.57 8.23 -1.34
N PRO A 80 -7.47 9.33 -0.57
CA PRO A 80 -6.23 9.74 0.09
C PRO A 80 -5.67 8.72 1.09
N ILE A 81 -6.54 7.93 1.74
CA ILE A 81 -6.07 6.86 2.61
C ILE A 81 -5.44 5.72 1.82
N PHE A 82 -6.00 5.37 0.66
CA PHE A 82 -5.41 4.32 -0.17
C PHE A 82 -4.09 4.78 -0.82
N GLU A 83 -4.01 6.05 -1.22
CA GLU A 83 -2.76 6.69 -1.63
C GLU A 83 -1.69 6.54 -0.53
N ASP A 84 -1.99 6.91 0.71
CA ASP A 84 -1.08 6.83 1.85
C ASP A 84 -0.55 5.41 2.06
N ARG A 85 -1.45 4.41 2.12
CA ARG A 85 -1.04 3.02 2.34
C ARG A 85 -0.17 2.48 1.21
N LEU A 86 -0.51 2.80 -0.04
CA LEU A 86 0.30 2.39 -1.20
C LEU A 86 1.67 3.09 -1.22
N GLY A 87 1.71 4.37 -0.85
CA GLY A 87 2.94 5.15 -0.72
C GLY A 87 3.90 4.53 0.28
N ASP A 88 3.42 4.24 1.49
CA ASP A 88 4.19 3.61 2.56
C ASP A 88 4.76 2.24 2.15
N ALA A 89 3.91 1.37 1.59
CA ALA A 89 4.33 0.06 1.11
C ALA A 89 5.35 0.17 -0.04
N PHE A 90 5.18 1.15 -0.93
CA PHE A 90 6.11 1.39 -2.02
C PHE A 90 7.45 1.95 -1.53
N TYR A 91 7.44 2.80 -0.52
CA TYR A 91 8.66 3.28 0.14
C TYR A 91 9.50 2.12 0.67
N ILE A 92 8.87 1.16 1.37
CA ILE A 92 9.51 -0.06 1.86
C ILE A 92 10.08 -0.88 0.68
N ALA A 93 9.26 -1.16 -0.34
CA ALA A 93 9.70 -1.88 -1.53
C ALA A 93 10.90 -1.19 -2.20
N SER A 94 10.91 0.14 -2.22
CA SER A 94 11.96 0.95 -2.84
C SER A 94 13.31 0.84 -2.12
N GLN A 95 13.31 0.61 -0.82
CA GLN A 95 14.51 0.40 -0.03
C GLN A 95 15.03 -1.02 -0.22
N ILE A 96 14.14 -2.03 -0.17
CA ILE A 96 14.50 -3.43 -0.36
C ILE A 96 15.11 -3.65 -1.75
N ARG A 97 14.53 -3.07 -2.82
CA ARG A 97 15.07 -3.23 -4.19
C ARG A 97 16.46 -2.61 -4.35
N LYS A 98 16.80 -1.60 -3.55
CA LYS A 98 18.10 -0.92 -3.54
C LYS A 98 19.11 -1.60 -2.59
N GLY A 99 18.72 -2.69 -1.91
CA GLY A 99 19.57 -3.37 -0.92
C GLY A 99 19.80 -2.54 0.35
N LEU A 100 18.93 -1.57 0.65
CA LEU A 100 19.06 -0.70 1.81
C LEU A 100 18.46 -1.35 3.06
N LYS A 101 18.99 -1.00 4.22
CA LYS A 101 18.31 -1.25 5.49
C LYS A 101 16.98 -0.47 5.46
N VAL A 102 15.87 -1.18 5.72
CA VAL A 102 14.54 -0.57 5.74
C VAL A 102 14.44 0.39 6.92
N LYS A 103 14.17 1.65 6.62
CA LYS A 103 13.59 2.62 7.55
C LYS A 103 12.07 2.66 7.36
N LEU A 104 11.33 2.79 8.44
CA LEU A 104 9.88 2.84 8.40
C LEU A 104 9.40 4.27 8.10
N PRO A 105 8.23 4.44 7.45
CA PRO A 105 7.68 5.77 7.16
C PRO A 105 7.68 6.73 8.36
N HIS A 106 7.23 6.27 9.53
CA HIS A 106 7.20 7.08 10.75
C HIS A 106 8.59 7.47 11.31
N GLU A 107 9.65 6.79 10.87
CA GLU A 107 11.03 7.11 11.29
C GLU A 107 11.65 8.23 10.44
N VAL A 108 11.05 8.54 9.28
CA VAL A 108 11.63 9.46 8.30
C VAL A 108 10.73 10.66 7.97
N ASP A 109 9.43 10.53 8.18
CA ASP A 109 8.47 11.60 7.98
C ASP A 109 8.09 12.23 9.34
N PRO A 110 8.51 13.48 9.62
CA PRO A 110 8.20 14.16 10.87
C PRO A 110 6.70 14.43 11.05
N ASP A 111 5.95 14.52 9.95
CA ASP A 111 4.51 14.81 9.96
C ASP A 111 3.66 13.53 9.97
N PHE A 112 4.30 12.35 9.98
CA PHE A 112 3.63 11.06 9.89
C PHE A 112 2.48 10.90 10.89
N ASN A 113 2.74 11.14 12.18
CA ASN A 113 1.72 10.92 13.21
C ASN A 113 0.51 11.85 13.02
N SER A 114 0.75 13.13 12.71
CA SER A 114 -0.31 14.10 12.44
C SER A 114 -1.14 13.70 11.23
N LYS A 115 -0.48 13.23 10.14
CA LYS A 115 -1.15 12.70 8.95
C LYS A 115 -2.01 11.47 9.28
N GLN A 116 -1.48 10.53 10.07
CA GLN A 116 -2.21 9.33 10.47
C GLN A 116 -3.43 9.65 11.35
N ASP A 117 -3.31 10.61 12.28
CA ASP A 117 -4.44 11.05 13.11
C ASP A 117 -5.56 11.69 12.26
N GLU A 118 -5.18 12.47 11.26
CA GLU A 118 -6.12 13.06 10.29
C GLU A 118 -6.81 11.98 9.45
N LEU A 119 -6.05 11.05 8.86
CA LEU A 119 -6.60 9.94 8.09
C LEU A 119 -7.54 9.06 8.92
N LYS A 120 -7.19 8.81 10.19
CA LYS A 120 -8.04 8.04 11.11
C LYS A 120 -9.38 8.74 11.36
N LYS A 121 -9.36 10.06 11.50
CA LYS A 121 -10.56 10.87 11.71
C LYS A 121 -11.45 10.91 10.45
N LEU A 122 -10.84 11.03 9.27
CA LEU A 122 -11.56 11.16 8.00
C LEU A 122 -12.07 9.81 7.47
N TYR A 123 -11.32 8.74 7.68
CA TYR A 123 -11.58 7.42 7.09
C TYR A 123 -11.58 6.30 8.15
N PRO A 124 -12.39 6.40 9.22
CA PRO A 124 -12.33 5.45 10.34
C PRO A 124 -12.59 3.99 9.91
N ASP A 125 -13.47 3.77 8.94
CA ASP A 125 -13.82 2.43 8.43
C ASP A 125 -12.74 1.79 7.55
N ASP A 126 -11.79 2.59 7.07
CA ASP A 126 -10.67 2.15 6.22
C ASP A 126 -9.33 2.17 6.95
N PHE A 127 -9.23 2.88 8.07
CA PHE A 127 -7.97 3.10 8.78
C PHE A 127 -7.38 1.83 9.40
N ASP A 128 -8.23 1.03 10.04
CA ASP A 128 -7.85 -0.18 10.78
C ASP A 128 -8.29 -1.48 10.08
N VAL A 129 -8.60 -1.42 8.77
CA VAL A 129 -9.01 -2.58 7.97
C VAL A 129 -7.94 -3.67 7.93
#